data_AF-A0A523GHQ8-F1
#
_entry.id   AF-A0A523GHQ8-F1
#
_cell.length_a   1.000
_cell.length_b   1.000
_cell.length_c   1.000
_cell.angle_alpha   90.00
_cell.angle_beta   90.00
_cell.angle_gamma   90.00
#
_symmetry.space_group_name_H-M   'P 1'
#
loop_
_entity.id
_entity.type
_entity.pdbx_description
1 polymer ?
#
loop_
_entity_poly.entity_id
_entity_poly.type
_entity_poly.pdbx_seq_one_letter_code
_entity_poly.pdbx_strand_id
1 'polypeptide(L)'
;MSPSILALLAVLPIISAAVLLVGFRVPAKIAMPISLVITVVIALVFWGIPLTFVTASAIQGLFITFDILYIIFGAIVLLNLLKYSGAIRVIREGFTNISEDRRIQVIILVWLFGSFIEGAAGFGTPAAVVAPLLVGLGFPAYCAVMLGMMVQSTAVTFGAVGTPILVGISGGIQSPELTAELARSGLEFVEYLQI
;
A
#
# COMPACT_ATOMS: atom_id res chain seq x y z
N MET A 1 -23.70 -21.85 10.78
CA MET A 1 -23.28 -21.99 9.37
C MET A 1 -22.01 -22.84 9.33
N SER A 2 -21.77 -23.59 8.25
CA SER A 2 -20.52 -24.38 8.17
C SER A 2 -19.31 -23.42 8.05
N PRO A 3 -18.14 -23.78 8.61
CA PRO A 3 -16.92 -22.96 8.52
C PRO A 3 -16.54 -22.61 7.09
N SER A 4 -16.79 -23.51 6.15
CA SER A 4 -16.53 -23.31 4.71
C SER A 4 -17.35 -22.16 4.11
N ILE A 5 -18.62 -22.03 4.53
CA ILE A 5 -19.48 -20.94 4.04
C ILE A 5 -19.02 -19.61 4.65
N LEU A 6 -18.65 -19.59 5.93
CA LEU A 6 -18.11 -18.39 6.57
C LEU A 6 -16.80 -17.94 5.91
N ALA A 7 -15.92 -18.88 5.56
CA ALA A 7 -14.68 -18.59 4.83
C ALA A 7 -14.96 -18.01 3.43
N LEU A 8 -15.91 -18.58 2.69
CA LEU A 8 -16.31 -18.06 1.37
C LEU A 8 -16.86 -16.63 1.46
N LEU A 9 -17.72 -16.36 2.45
CA LEU A 9 -18.26 -15.02 2.67
C LEU A 9 -17.16 -14.03 3.05
N ALA A 10 -16.23 -14.42 3.92
CA ALA A 10 -15.11 -13.55 4.33
C ALA A 10 -14.21 -13.15 3.16
N VAL A 11 -14.04 -14.03 2.17
CA VAL A 11 -13.20 -13.78 0.99
C VAL A 11 -13.95 -13.00 -0.12
N LEU A 12 -15.29 -12.96 -0.07
CA LEU A 12 -16.12 -12.41 -1.14
C LEU A 12 -15.83 -10.92 -1.45
N PRO A 13 -15.65 -10.02 -0.46
CA PRO A 13 -15.27 -8.63 -0.76
C PRO A 13 -13.96 -8.51 -1.53
N ILE A 14 -12.98 -9.36 -1.20
CA ILE A 14 -11.66 -9.38 -1.84
C ILE A 14 -11.78 -9.86 -3.29
N ILE A 15 -12.51 -10.96 -3.53
CA ILE A 15 -12.78 -11.45 -4.87
C ILE A 15 -13.55 -10.41 -5.69
N SER A 16 -14.54 -9.75 -5.09
CA SER A 16 -15.31 -8.71 -5.80
C SER A 16 -14.42 -7.57 -6.27
N ALA A 17 -13.51 -7.09 -5.42
CA ALA A 17 -12.55 -6.05 -5.79
C ALA A 17 -11.62 -6.53 -6.91
N ALA A 18 -11.06 -7.75 -6.80
CA ALA A 18 -10.17 -8.32 -7.81
C ALA A 18 -10.86 -8.49 -9.16
N VAL A 19 -12.08 -9.03 -9.19
CA VAL A 19 -12.86 -9.23 -10.40
C VAL A 19 -13.23 -7.90 -11.05
N LEU A 20 -13.64 -6.90 -10.28
CA LEU A 20 -13.99 -5.58 -10.80
C LEU A 20 -12.76 -4.84 -11.34
N LEU A 21 -11.64 -4.85 -10.61
CA LEU A 21 -10.43 -4.11 -10.97
C LEU A 21 -9.61 -4.78 -12.07
N VAL A 22 -9.44 -6.10 -12.00
CA VAL A 22 -8.55 -6.85 -12.92
C VAL A 22 -9.35 -7.45 -14.07
N GLY A 23 -10.48 -8.08 -13.76
CA GLY A 23 -11.33 -8.74 -14.75
C GLY A 23 -12.07 -7.73 -15.64
N PHE A 24 -12.88 -6.88 -15.02
CA PHE A 24 -13.71 -5.89 -15.73
C PHE A 24 -13.01 -4.54 -15.94
N ARG A 25 -11.83 -4.32 -15.32
CA ARG A 25 -11.06 -3.07 -15.44
C ARG A 25 -11.87 -1.82 -15.06
N VAL A 26 -12.78 -1.98 -14.11
CA VAL A 26 -13.60 -0.90 -13.57
C VAL A 26 -12.72 0.03 -12.74
N PRO A 27 -12.86 1.35 -12.84
CA PRO A 27 -12.11 2.29 -12.01
C PRO A 27 -12.30 2.01 -10.51
N ALA A 28 -11.23 2.13 -9.73
CA ALA A 28 -11.25 1.89 -8.28
C ALA A 28 -12.29 2.74 -7.53
N LYS A 29 -12.55 3.97 -8.01
CA LYS A 29 -13.59 4.85 -7.48
C LYS A 29 -15.00 4.23 -7.47
N ILE A 30 -15.25 3.23 -8.33
CA ILE A 30 -16.52 2.50 -8.44
C ILE A 30 -16.38 1.12 -7.77
N ALA A 31 -15.28 0.41 -8.04
CA ALA A 31 -15.08 -0.95 -7.53
C ALA A 31 -14.99 -1.01 -6.00
N MET A 32 -14.30 -0.05 -5.36
CA MET A 32 -14.07 -0.07 -3.92
C MET A 32 -15.36 0.19 -3.11
N PRO A 33 -16.23 1.17 -3.46
CA PRO A 33 -17.53 1.30 -2.81
C PRO A 33 -18.43 0.06 -2.94
N ILE A 34 -18.40 -0.62 -4.09
CA ILE A 34 -19.17 -1.87 -4.27
C ILE A 34 -18.66 -2.93 -3.30
N SER A 35 -17.34 -3.11 -3.20
CA SER A 35 -16.74 -4.04 -2.24
C SER A 35 -17.10 -3.68 -0.79
N LEU A 36 -17.12 -2.39 -0.43
CA LEU A 36 -17.56 -1.93 0.89
C LEU A 36 -19.03 -2.30 1.17
N VAL A 37 -19.93 -2.09 0.19
CA VAL A 37 -21.35 -2.47 0.33
C VAL A 37 -21.48 -3.97 0.55
N ILE A 38 -20.74 -4.79 -0.19
CA ILE A 38 -20.70 -6.24 -0.01
C ILE A 38 -20.26 -6.58 1.42
N THR A 39 -19.17 -5.98 1.91
CA THR A 39 -18.68 -6.18 3.29
C THR A 39 -19.73 -5.79 4.33
N VAL A 40 -20.41 -4.65 4.16
CA VAL A 40 -21.47 -4.18 5.08
C VAL A 40 -22.65 -5.15 5.11
N VAL A 41 -23.13 -5.59 3.93
CA VAL A 41 -24.22 -6.57 3.84
C VAL A 41 -23.82 -7.86 4.54
N ILE A 42 -22.60 -8.32 4.32
CA ILE A 42 -22.08 -9.53 4.96
C ILE A 42 -22.03 -9.39 6.49
N ALA A 43 -21.48 -8.29 6.99
CA ALA A 43 -21.35 -8.01 8.41
C ALA A 43 -22.71 -7.97 9.13
N LEU A 44 -23.70 -7.29 8.53
CA LEU A 44 -25.03 -7.13 9.12
C LEU A 44 -25.86 -8.42 9.04
N VAL A 45 -25.90 -9.07 7.87
CA VAL A 45 -26.83 -10.17 7.60
C VAL A 45 -26.30 -11.52 8.08
N PHE A 46 -25.01 -11.80 7.88
CA PHE A 46 -24.45 -13.13 8.14
C PHE A 46 -23.69 -13.21 9.47
N TRP A 47 -23.04 -12.12 9.89
CA TRP A 47 -22.34 -12.06 11.18
C TRP A 47 -23.16 -11.39 12.30
N GLY A 48 -24.29 -10.76 11.98
CA GLY A 48 -25.15 -10.12 12.97
C GLY A 48 -24.49 -8.97 13.72
N ILE A 49 -23.49 -8.32 13.11
CA ILE A 49 -22.77 -7.20 13.73
C ILE A 49 -23.76 -6.02 13.89
N PRO A 50 -23.86 -5.39 15.07
CA PRO A 50 -24.74 -4.25 15.24
C PRO A 50 -24.35 -3.09 14.33
N LEU A 51 -25.35 -2.38 13.80
CA LEU A 51 -25.15 -1.27 12.86
C LEU A 51 -24.20 -0.20 13.42
N THR A 52 -24.22 0.03 14.73
CA THR A 52 -23.34 0.97 15.43
C THR A 52 -21.87 0.67 15.21
N PHE A 53 -21.46 -0.60 15.29
CA PHE A 53 -20.08 -1.03 15.03
C PHE A 53 -19.71 -0.82 13.56
N VAL A 54 -20.60 -1.20 12.64
CA VAL A 54 -20.36 -1.02 11.20
C VAL A 54 -20.17 0.47 10.86
N THR A 55 -21.01 1.35 11.40
CA THR A 55 -20.87 2.79 11.20
C THR A 55 -19.62 3.37 11.86
N ALA A 56 -19.27 2.89 13.06
CA ALA A 56 -18.06 3.32 13.76
C ALA A 56 -16.80 2.93 12.98
N SER A 57 -16.74 1.70 12.47
CA SER A 57 -15.63 1.22 11.63
C SER A 57 -15.54 1.98 10.30
N ALA A 58 -16.68 2.33 9.69
CA ALA A 58 -16.69 3.16 8.48
C ALA A 58 -16.12 4.57 8.74
N ILE A 59 -16.51 5.19 9.87
CA ILE A 59 -15.97 6.49 10.29
C ILE A 59 -14.48 6.40 10.59
N GLN A 60 -14.04 5.38 11.32
CA GLN A 60 -12.62 5.12 11.57
C GLN A 60 -11.84 4.99 10.26
N GLY A 61 -12.39 4.27 9.27
CA GLY A 61 -11.81 4.16 7.93
C GLY A 61 -11.65 5.52 7.23
N LEU A 62 -12.56 6.47 7.45
CA LEU A 62 -12.43 7.83 6.92
C LEU A 62 -11.29 8.61 7.59
N PHE A 63 -11.08 8.47 8.90
CA PHE A 63 -9.93 9.07 9.58
C PHE A 63 -8.60 8.50 9.06
N ILE A 64 -8.51 7.18 8.93
CA ILE A 64 -7.33 6.52 8.32
C ILE A 64 -7.10 7.03 6.90
N THR A 65 -8.17 7.19 6.12
CA THR A 65 -8.09 7.75 4.76
C THR A 65 -7.55 9.17 4.78
N PHE A 66 -8.00 10.01 5.71
CA PHE A 66 -7.52 11.38 5.86
C PHE A 66 -6.02 11.43 6.17
N ASP A 67 -5.54 10.61 7.09
CA ASP A 67 -4.11 10.52 7.43
C ASP A 67 -3.27 10.13 6.21
N ILE A 68 -3.73 9.15 5.43
CA ILE A 68 -3.09 8.73 4.18
C ILE A 68 -3.06 9.88 3.17
N LEU A 69 -4.18 10.57 2.97
CA LEU A 69 -4.25 11.71 2.05
C LEU A 69 -3.34 12.86 2.47
N TYR A 70 -3.18 13.10 3.77
CA TYR A 70 -2.27 14.12 4.30
C TYR A 70 -0.80 13.80 3.98
N ILE A 71 -0.39 12.53 4.12
CA ILE A 71 0.95 12.06 3.74
C ILE A 71 1.16 12.22 2.23
N ILE A 72 0.22 11.75 1.40
CA ILE A 72 0.31 11.86 -0.06
C ILE A 72 0.38 13.32 -0.49
N PHE A 73 -0.39 14.20 0.13
CA PHE A 73 -0.33 15.64 -0.14
C PHE A 73 1.07 16.20 0.11
N GLY A 74 1.66 15.93 1.29
CA GLY A 74 3.02 16.36 1.61
C GLY A 74 4.06 15.83 0.62
N ALA A 75 3.95 14.55 0.23
CA ALA A 75 4.83 13.93 -0.75
C ALA A 75 4.71 14.55 -2.15
N ILE A 76 3.49 14.80 -2.64
CA ILE A 76 3.25 15.44 -3.93
C ILE A 76 3.76 16.89 -3.93
N VAL A 77 3.59 17.62 -2.83
CA VAL A 77 4.15 18.96 -2.67
C VAL A 77 5.68 18.91 -2.74
N LEU A 78 6.32 17.99 -2.02
CA LEU A 78 7.78 17.80 -2.08
C LEU A 78 8.24 17.44 -3.50
N LEU A 79 7.60 16.47 -4.15
CA LEU A 79 7.94 16.06 -5.52
C LEU A 79 7.81 17.23 -6.51
N ASN A 80 6.73 18.00 -6.44
CA ASN A 80 6.53 19.17 -7.28
C ASN A 80 7.56 20.25 -6.97
N LEU A 81 7.85 20.53 -5.70
CA LEU A 81 8.88 21.48 -5.31
C LEU A 81 10.24 21.08 -5.90
N LEU A 82 10.63 19.80 -5.79
CA LEU A 82 11.88 19.29 -6.39
C LEU A 82 11.88 19.39 -7.92
N LYS A 83 10.73 19.22 -8.57
CA LYS A 83 10.58 19.38 -10.02
C LYS A 83 10.74 20.84 -10.45
N TYR A 84 10.03 21.76 -9.81
CA TYR A 84 10.02 23.18 -10.18
C TYR A 84 11.30 23.93 -9.75
N SER A 85 11.95 23.52 -8.67
CA SER A 85 13.27 24.04 -8.26
C SER A 85 14.42 23.55 -9.14
N GLY A 86 14.19 22.56 -10.00
CA GLY A 86 15.24 21.93 -10.81
C GLY A 86 16.10 20.91 -10.04
N ALA A 87 15.82 20.65 -8.77
CA ALA A 87 16.55 19.67 -7.95
C ALA A 87 16.51 18.25 -8.54
N ILE A 88 15.40 17.84 -9.17
CA ILE A 88 15.32 16.54 -9.87
C ILE A 88 16.37 16.43 -10.98
N ARG A 89 16.66 17.53 -11.69
CA ARG A 89 17.68 17.55 -12.75
C ARG A 89 19.08 17.40 -12.15
N VAL A 90 19.36 18.09 -11.04
CA VAL A 90 20.64 17.96 -10.32
C VAL A 90 20.84 16.54 -9.79
N ILE A 91 19.79 15.93 -9.23
CA ILE A 91 19.81 14.53 -8.78
C ILE A 91 20.10 13.58 -9.97
N ARG A 92 19.47 13.81 -11.12
CA ARG A 92 19.70 13.04 -12.34
C ARG A 92 21.14 13.17 -12.85
N GLU A 93 21.65 14.39 -12.96
CA GLU A 93 23.03 14.67 -13.38
C GLU A 93 24.03 14.02 -12.41
N GLY A 94 23.77 14.09 -11.10
CA GLY A 94 24.54 13.41 -10.07
C GLY A 94 24.62 11.90 -10.28
N PHE A 95 23.50 11.22 -10.53
CA PHE A 95 23.49 9.77 -10.74
C PHE A 95 24.11 9.32 -12.07
N THR A 96 23.96 10.10 -13.13
CA THR A 96 24.54 9.78 -14.45
C THR A 96 26.08 9.88 -14.42
N ASN A 97 26.62 10.78 -13.59
CA ASN A 97 28.06 10.95 -13.40
C ASN A 97 28.73 9.86 -12.54
N ILE A 98 27.96 8.99 -11.85
CA ILE A 98 28.54 7.90 -11.04
C ILE A 98 29.02 6.76 -11.94
N SER A 99 28.21 6.36 -12.93
CA SER A 99 28.55 5.29 -13.85
C SER A 99 27.75 5.39 -15.15
N GLU A 100 28.43 5.15 -16.26
CA GLU A 100 27.79 4.98 -17.57
C GLU A 100 27.17 3.58 -17.75
N ASP A 101 27.48 2.63 -16.85
CA ASP A 101 26.90 1.28 -16.91
C ASP A 101 25.43 1.31 -16.49
N ARG A 102 24.55 1.01 -17.44
CA ARG A 102 23.10 0.95 -17.24
C ARG A 102 22.68 0.02 -16.10
N ARG A 103 23.42 -1.05 -15.83
CA ARG A 103 23.12 -1.99 -14.74
C ARG A 103 23.32 -1.32 -13.37
N ILE A 104 24.42 -0.59 -13.23
CA ILE A 104 24.72 0.17 -12.01
C ILE A 104 23.70 1.30 -11.83
N GLN A 105 23.35 2.01 -12.91
CA GLN A 105 22.30 3.02 -12.87
C GLN A 105 20.96 2.46 -12.42
N VAL A 106 20.59 1.25 -12.85
CA VAL A 106 19.37 0.58 -12.38
C VAL A 106 19.44 0.33 -10.87
N ILE A 107 20.55 -0.17 -10.34
CA ILE A 107 20.66 -0.38 -8.87
C ILE A 107 20.51 0.96 -8.14
N ILE A 108 21.18 2.01 -8.59
CA ILE A 108 21.14 3.30 -7.90
C ILE A 108 19.76 3.97 -8.01
N LEU A 109 19.17 3.99 -9.20
CA LEU A 109 17.91 4.69 -9.45
C LEU A 109 16.68 3.88 -9.04
N VAL A 110 16.66 2.60 -9.38
CA VAL A 110 15.52 1.73 -9.14
C VAL A 110 15.57 1.22 -7.72
N TRP A 111 16.66 0.59 -7.31
CA TRP A 111 16.72 -0.04 -6.00
C TRP A 111 16.89 1.01 -4.88
N LEU A 112 17.94 1.85 -4.94
CA LEU A 112 18.23 2.78 -3.85
C LEU A 112 17.27 3.98 -3.84
N PHE A 113 17.23 4.75 -4.92
CA PHE A 113 16.39 5.95 -4.99
C PHE A 113 14.89 5.61 -5.00
N GLY A 114 14.48 4.55 -5.72
CA GLY A 114 13.11 4.06 -5.67
C GLY A 114 12.67 3.63 -4.27
N SER A 115 13.48 2.86 -3.55
CA SER A 115 13.14 2.47 -2.18
C SER A 115 13.12 3.67 -1.22
N PHE A 116 14.03 4.63 -1.38
CA PHE A 116 14.05 5.85 -0.59
C PHE A 116 12.77 6.68 -0.78
N ILE A 117 12.37 6.90 -2.03
CA ILE A 117 11.19 7.73 -2.31
C ILE A 117 9.89 7.02 -1.91
N GLU A 118 9.80 5.69 -2.06
CA GLU A 118 8.69 4.92 -1.50
C GLU A 118 8.68 5.01 0.03
N GLY A 119 9.82 4.86 0.69
CA GLY A 119 9.91 5.01 2.14
C GLY A 119 9.43 6.38 2.64
N ALA A 120 9.77 7.45 1.93
CA ALA A 120 9.38 8.81 2.28
C ALA A 120 7.90 9.13 1.94
N ALA A 121 7.44 8.72 0.76
CA ALA A 121 6.13 9.12 0.22
C ALA A 121 5.05 8.02 0.32
N GLY A 122 5.44 6.77 0.11
CA GLY A 122 4.58 5.60 0.05
C GLY A 122 3.68 5.52 -1.20
N PHE A 123 2.78 4.54 -1.20
CA PHE A 123 1.59 4.47 -2.07
C PHE A 123 1.85 4.44 -3.58
N GLY A 124 2.97 3.91 -4.06
CA GLY A 124 3.20 3.77 -5.50
C GLY A 124 4.13 4.81 -6.08
N THR A 125 4.83 5.56 -5.24
CA THR A 125 5.62 6.72 -5.67
C THR A 125 6.73 6.35 -6.68
N PRO A 126 7.46 5.23 -6.55
CA PRO A 126 8.40 4.76 -7.57
C PRO A 126 7.82 4.61 -8.97
N ALA A 127 6.60 4.07 -9.10
CA ALA A 127 5.96 3.93 -10.41
C ALA A 127 5.71 5.30 -11.06
N ALA A 128 5.39 6.32 -10.26
CA ALA A 128 5.14 7.68 -10.73
C ALA A 128 6.43 8.49 -11.00
N VAL A 129 7.54 8.19 -10.33
CA VAL A 129 8.76 9.02 -10.37
C VAL A 129 9.93 8.30 -11.06
N VAL A 130 10.23 7.07 -10.67
CA VAL A 130 11.39 6.32 -11.17
C VAL A 130 11.18 5.90 -12.62
N ALA A 131 9.99 5.41 -12.99
CA ALA A 131 9.74 4.97 -14.36
C ALA A 131 9.90 6.13 -15.39
N PRO A 132 9.30 7.32 -15.21
CA PRO A 132 9.56 8.45 -16.10
C PRO A 132 11.01 8.94 -16.10
N LEU A 133 11.70 8.83 -14.96
CA LEU A 133 13.12 9.18 -14.84
C LEU A 133 13.99 8.27 -15.72
N LEU A 134 13.77 6.96 -15.67
CA LEU A 134 14.50 5.98 -16.49
C LEU A 134 14.23 6.18 -17.99
N VAL A 135 12.97 6.46 -18.38
CA VAL A 135 12.64 6.80 -19.77
C VAL A 135 13.40 8.05 -20.20
N GLY A 136 13.47 9.07 -19.34
CA GLY A 136 14.23 10.29 -19.59
C GLY A 136 15.75 10.11 -19.65
N LEU A 137 16.27 8.98 -19.20
CA LEU A 137 17.68 8.58 -19.30
C LEU A 137 17.95 7.64 -20.49
N GLY A 138 16.93 7.35 -21.31
CA GLY A 138 17.06 6.53 -22.52
C GLY A 138 16.94 5.03 -22.27
N PHE A 139 16.39 4.60 -21.13
CA PHE A 139 15.99 3.20 -20.96
C PHE A 139 14.76 2.88 -21.80
N PRO A 140 14.63 1.64 -22.34
CA PRO A 140 13.41 1.22 -23.02
C PRO A 140 12.19 1.37 -22.10
N ALA A 141 11.10 1.94 -22.62
CA ALA A 141 9.91 2.28 -21.84
C ALA A 141 9.34 1.07 -21.06
N TYR A 142 9.27 -0.09 -21.71
CA TYR A 142 8.83 -1.33 -21.05
C TYR A 142 9.72 -1.72 -19.88
N CYS A 143 11.04 -1.60 -20.03
CA CYS A 143 11.98 -1.91 -18.95
C CYS A 143 11.85 -0.92 -17.80
N ALA A 144 11.70 0.37 -18.11
CA ALA A 144 11.50 1.42 -17.11
C ALA A 144 10.23 1.20 -16.27
N VAL A 145 9.10 0.86 -16.92
CA VAL A 145 7.85 0.56 -16.23
C VAL A 145 7.98 -0.72 -15.39
N MET A 146 8.53 -1.80 -15.95
CA MET A 146 8.71 -3.05 -15.20
C MET A 146 9.61 -2.86 -13.97
N LEU A 147 10.72 -2.13 -14.11
CA LEU A 147 11.64 -1.85 -13.02
C LEU A 147 11.00 -0.94 -11.95
N GLY A 148 10.28 0.11 -12.36
CA GLY A 148 9.55 0.98 -11.44
C GLY A 148 8.46 0.24 -10.66
N MET A 149 7.78 -0.71 -11.30
CA MET A 149 6.78 -1.57 -10.65
C MET A 149 7.42 -2.67 -9.79
N MET A 150 8.62 -3.15 -10.13
CA MET A 150 9.33 -4.14 -9.32
C MET A 150 9.76 -3.58 -7.97
N VAL A 151 10.40 -2.40 -7.92
CA VAL A 151 10.80 -1.80 -6.64
C VAL A 151 9.59 -1.50 -5.75
N GLN A 152 8.45 -1.19 -6.35
CA GLN A 152 7.20 -1.02 -5.61
C GLN A 152 6.83 -2.27 -4.81
N SER A 153 7.17 -3.46 -5.28
CA SER A 153 6.85 -4.70 -4.57
C SER A 153 7.76 -4.94 -3.35
N THR A 154 8.99 -4.42 -3.35
CA THR A 154 9.97 -4.65 -2.27
C THR A 154 9.95 -3.56 -1.21
N ALA A 155 9.80 -2.29 -1.61
CA ALA A 155 9.89 -1.16 -0.70
C ALA A 155 8.54 -0.78 -0.04
N VAL A 156 7.41 -1.25 -0.60
CA VAL A 156 6.05 -0.93 -0.13
C VAL A 156 5.86 -1.10 1.35
N THR A 157 6.41 -2.17 1.91
CA THR A 157 6.27 -2.51 3.32
C THR A 157 6.78 -1.38 4.23
N PHE A 158 7.81 -0.65 3.78
CA PHE A 158 8.40 0.47 4.50
C PHE A 158 7.86 1.83 4.03
N GLY A 159 6.91 1.83 3.09
CA GLY A 159 6.38 3.03 2.49
C GLY A 159 5.67 3.94 3.48
N ALA A 160 5.74 5.25 3.25
CA ALA A 160 5.19 6.27 4.14
C ALA A 160 5.61 6.05 5.60
N VAL A 161 6.91 5.88 5.83
CA VAL A 161 7.52 5.65 7.16
C VAL A 161 6.92 4.39 7.83
N GLY A 162 6.73 3.33 7.06
CA GLY A 162 6.23 2.04 7.55
C GLY A 162 4.73 1.99 7.82
N THR A 163 3.93 2.90 7.24
CA THR A 163 2.46 2.91 7.40
C THR A 163 1.82 1.54 7.13
N PRO A 164 2.21 0.77 6.08
CA PRO A 164 1.65 -0.57 5.86
C PRO A 164 1.95 -1.58 6.98
N ILE A 165 3.11 -1.48 7.63
CA ILE A 165 3.42 -2.30 8.81
C ILE A 165 2.61 -1.81 10.02
N LEU A 166 2.71 -0.52 10.33
CA LEU A 166 2.13 0.07 11.52
C LEU A 166 0.60 -0.02 11.55
N VAL A 167 -0.05 0.20 10.41
CA VAL A 167 -1.51 0.17 10.30
C VAL A 167 -1.99 -1.20 9.83
N GLY A 168 -1.38 -1.74 8.78
CA GLY A 168 -1.84 -2.97 8.14
C GLY A 168 -1.55 -4.24 8.95
N ILE A 169 -0.34 -4.35 9.52
CA ILE A 169 0.04 -5.53 10.32
C ILE A 169 -0.31 -5.34 11.79
N SER A 170 0.18 -4.26 12.42
CA SER A 170 -0.03 -4.09 13.87
C SER A 170 -1.52 -3.95 14.21
N GLY A 171 -2.30 -3.26 13.37
CA GLY A 171 -3.75 -3.16 13.57
C GLY A 171 -4.50 -4.50 13.50
N GLY A 172 -3.95 -5.50 12.81
CA GLY A 172 -4.51 -6.85 12.77
C GLY A 172 -4.04 -7.74 13.92
N ILE A 173 -2.73 -7.77 14.16
CA ILE A 173 -2.11 -8.67 15.15
C ILE A 173 -2.32 -8.17 16.59
N GLN A 174 -2.36 -6.86 16.83
CA GLN A 174 -2.61 -6.31 18.18
C GLN A 174 -4.09 -6.10 18.47
N SER A 175 -4.95 -6.94 17.88
CA SER A 175 -6.39 -6.84 18.09
C SER A 175 -6.77 -7.23 19.54
N PRO A 176 -7.74 -6.53 20.16
CA PRO A 176 -8.25 -6.91 21.48
C PRO A 176 -8.75 -8.35 21.52
N GLU A 177 -9.32 -8.83 20.41
CA GLU A 177 -9.81 -10.20 20.26
C GLU A 177 -8.68 -11.22 20.33
N LEU A 178 -7.57 -11.00 19.60
CA LEU A 178 -6.41 -11.88 19.69
C LEU A 178 -5.82 -11.86 21.11
N THR A 179 -5.71 -10.66 21.71
CA THR A 179 -5.18 -10.50 23.07
C THR A 179 -6.02 -11.25 24.10
N ALA A 180 -7.35 -11.20 23.98
CA ALA A 180 -8.27 -11.95 24.84
C ALA A 180 -8.16 -13.46 24.64
N GLU A 181 -7.95 -13.93 23.41
CA GLU A 181 -7.79 -15.35 23.12
C GLU A 181 -6.44 -15.92 23.58
N LEU A 182 -5.37 -15.13 23.46
CA LEU A 182 -4.05 -15.44 24.01
C LEU A 182 -4.10 -15.56 25.53
N ALA A 183 -4.74 -14.59 26.20
CA ALA A 183 -4.94 -14.64 27.65
C ALA A 183 -5.75 -15.86 28.10
N ARG A 184 -6.76 -16.29 27.33
CA ARG A 184 -7.51 -17.54 27.57
C ARG A 184 -6.66 -18.79 27.40
N SER A 185 -5.73 -18.76 26.47
CA SER A 185 -4.80 -19.85 26.21
C SER A 185 -3.60 -19.86 27.18
N GLY A 186 -3.52 -18.89 28.10
CA GLY A 186 -2.41 -18.73 29.03
C GLY A 186 -1.10 -18.31 28.35
N LEU A 187 -1.19 -17.75 27.14
CA LEU A 187 -0.04 -17.31 26.35
C LEU A 187 0.08 -15.79 26.41
N GLU A 188 1.29 -15.31 26.62
CA GLU A 188 1.62 -13.90 26.44
C GLU A 188 1.86 -13.58 24.97
N PHE A 189 1.66 -12.32 24.58
CA PHE A 189 1.83 -11.88 23.19
C PHE A 189 3.24 -12.16 22.65
N VAL A 190 4.25 -12.07 23.51
CA VAL A 190 5.65 -12.38 23.18
C VAL A 190 5.84 -13.87 22.89
N GLU A 191 5.17 -14.74 23.65
CA GLU A 191 5.24 -16.20 23.46
C GLU A 191 4.55 -16.62 22.16
N TYR A 192 3.46 -15.94 21.78
CA TYR A 192 2.78 -16.15 20.50
C TYR A 192 3.66 -15.79 19.29
N LEU A 193 4.45 -14.72 19.39
CA LEU A 193 5.33 -14.28 18.33
C LEU A 193 6.55 -15.20 18.12
N GLN A 194 6.85 -16.09 19.07
CA GLN A 194 8.05 -16.94 19.06
C GLN A 194 9.35 -16.13 18.88
N ILE A 195 9.40 -14.91 19.42
CA ILE A 195 10.58 -14.03 19.43
C ILE A 195 11.19 -14.04 20.84
#